data_AF-A0A920PXE1-F1
#
_entry.id   AF-A0A920PXE1-F1
#
_cell.length_a   1.000
_cell.length_b   1.000
_cell.length_c   1.000
_cell.angle_alpha   90.00
_cell.angle_beta   90.00
_cell.angle_gamma   90.00
#
_symmetry.space_group_name_H-M   'P 1'
#
loop_
_entity.id
_entity.type
_entity.pdbx_description
1 polymer ?
#
loop_
_entity_poly.entity_id
_entity_poly.type
_entity_poly.pdbx_seq_one_letter_code
_entity_poly.pdbx_strand_id
1 'polypeptide(L)'
;MDQDGNELAGIRLPDLAVPLATVTGWNLRHPDTGGDDQTHRIMGATVPFTFTRQERQERRDPRPSVEERYASKEDYLDRVEEVAKELVSRRYLLEEDIPRLTQMAAERYELLEATIADPQPADD
;
A
#
# COMPACT_ATOMS: atom_id res chain seq x y z
N MET A 1 14.22 -0.99 6.04
CA MET A 1 13.13 -0.89 5.04
C MET A 1 13.57 -1.54 3.75
N ASP A 2 12.64 -2.02 2.92
CA ASP A 2 12.91 -2.40 1.52
C ASP A 2 12.97 -1.17 0.60
N GLN A 3 13.10 -1.42 -0.71
CA GLN A 3 13.17 -0.38 -1.75
C GLN A 3 11.92 0.49 -1.83
N ASP A 4 10.79 -0.01 -1.32
CA ASP A 4 9.52 0.71 -1.29
C ASP A 4 9.31 1.43 0.05
N GLY A 5 10.29 1.40 0.95
CA GLY A 5 10.18 2.02 2.27
C GLY A 5 9.35 1.22 3.28
N ASN A 6 8.96 -0.02 2.96
CA ASN A 6 8.21 -0.89 3.87
C ASN A 6 9.14 -1.57 4.89
N GLU A 7 8.63 -1.78 6.11
CA GLU A 7 9.33 -2.49 7.18
C GLU A 7 9.65 -3.94 6.78
N LEU A 8 10.87 -4.40 7.08
CA LEU A 8 11.31 -5.78 6.81
C LEU A 8 11.10 -6.70 8.01
N ALA A 9 11.11 -6.14 9.22
CA ALA A 9 11.08 -6.90 10.46
C ALA A 9 9.64 -7.32 10.81
N GLY A 10 9.52 -8.44 11.53
CA GLY A 10 8.23 -8.96 11.99
C GLY A 10 7.54 -9.87 10.97
N ILE A 11 6.23 -10.03 11.14
CA ILE A 11 5.39 -10.85 10.26
C ILE A 11 4.97 -9.98 9.08
N ARG A 12 5.34 -10.38 7.86
CA ARG A 12 4.94 -9.67 6.63
C ARG A 12 3.52 -10.07 6.25
N LEU A 13 2.55 -9.28 6.70
CA LEU A 13 1.16 -9.37 6.26
C LEU A 13 1.05 -9.06 4.75
N PRO A 14 -0.06 -9.46 4.07
CA PRO A 14 -0.23 -9.22 2.64
C PRO A 14 -0.03 -7.76 2.23
N ASP A 15 -0.48 -6.79 3.03
CA ASP A 15 -0.29 -5.35 2.78
C ASP A 15 1.18 -4.91 2.66
N LEU A 16 2.12 -5.68 3.25
CA LEU A 16 3.57 -5.44 3.19
C LEU A 16 4.28 -6.34 2.17
N ALA A 17 3.77 -7.55 1.95
CA ALA A 17 4.38 -8.51 1.03
C ALA A 17 3.96 -8.27 -0.44
N VAL A 18 2.74 -7.78 -0.64
CA VAL A 18 2.13 -7.45 -1.94
C VAL A 18 1.63 -6.01 -1.87
N PRO A 19 2.55 -5.02 -1.82
CA PRO A 19 2.20 -3.67 -1.42
C PRO A 19 1.45 -2.90 -2.52
N LEU A 20 0.48 -2.10 -2.08
CA LEU A 20 -0.13 -0.99 -2.84
C LEU A 20 0.30 0.39 -2.31
N ALA A 21 1.06 0.40 -1.21
CA ALA A 21 1.51 1.59 -0.52
C ALA A 21 2.81 1.31 0.24
N THR A 22 3.48 2.39 0.63
CA THR A 22 4.45 2.34 1.74
C THR A 22 3.68 2.45 3.05
N VAL A 23 3.83 1.47 3.93
CA VAL A 23 3.23 1.40 5.26
C VAL A 23 4.34 1.38 6.31
N THR A 24 4.33 2.36 7.20
CA THR A 24 5.32 2.50 8.28
C THR A 24 4.64 2.65 9.63
N GLY A 25 5.30 2.17 10.68
CA GLY A 25 4.81 2.26 12.07
C GLY A 25 4.97 3.66 12.70
N TRP A 26 5.45 4.65 11.95
CA TRP A 26 5.68 6.01 12.39
C TRP A 26 5.13 7.01 11.36
N ASN A 27 4.82 8.22 11.80
CA ASN A 27 4.41 9.32 10.93
C ASN A 27 4.89 10.64 11.57
N LEU A 28 5.23 11.65 10.78
CA LEU A 28 5.54 12.97 11.33
C LEU A 28 4.24 13.69 11.73
N ARG A 29 4.35 14.59 12.71
CA ARG A 29 3.22 15.45 13.07
C ARG A 29 2.95 16.44 11.94
N HIS A 30 1.68 16.80 11.76
CA HIS A 30 1.33 17.84 10.79
C HIS A 30 1.86 19.20 11.28
N PRO A 31 2.43 20.06 10.40
CA PRO A 31 2.94 21.39 10.76
C PRO A 31 1.99 22.23 11.60
N ASP A 32 0.70 22.22 11.26
CA ASP A 32 -0.34 22.99 11.97
C ASP A 32 -0.60 22.52 13.41
N THR A 33 -0.09 21.35 13.81
CA THR A 33 -0.25 20.80 15.16
C THR A 33 0.98 21.00 16.05
N GLY A 34 2.03 21.65 15.53
CA GLY A 34 3.31 21.89 16.19
C GLY A 34 4.19 20.64 16.38
N GLY A 35 5.50 20.84 16.39
CA GLY A 35 6.49 19.76 16.54
C GLY A 35 6.56 18.83 15.32
N ASP A 36 6.57 19.41 14.13
CA ASP A 36 6.58 18.75 12.82
C ASP A 36 7.84 17.91 12.55
N ASP A 37 8.90 18.15 13.30
CA ASP A 37 10.11 17.32 13.35
C ASP A 37 9.97 16.07 14.24
N GLN A 38 8.86 15.96 14.97
CA GLN A 38 8.60 14.84 15.88
C GLN A 38 7.64 13.83 15.25
N THR A 39 7.85 12.55 15.58
CA THR A 39 6.92 11.50 15.22
C THR A 39 5.63 11.58 16.04
N HIS A 40 4.50 11.38 15.38
CA HIS A 40 3.23 11.13 16.02
C HIS A 40 3.29 9.81 16.81
N ARG A 41 2.93 9.85 18.09
CA ARG A 41 3.17 8.74 19.05
C ARG A 41 2.46 7.43 18.71
N ILE A 42 1.29 7.50 18.08
CA ILE A 42 0.39 6.35 17.88
C ILE A 42 -0.10 6.19 16.44
N MET A 43 0.38 7.02 15.50
CA MET A 43 -0.06 6.96 14.12
C MET A 43 1.09 6.56 13.21
N GLY A 44 0.88 5.49 12.45
CA GLY A 44 1.71 5.14 11.31
C GLY A 44 1.36 5.97 10.08
N ALA A 45 2.15 5.80 9.03
CA ALA A 45 1.89 6.41 7.73
C ALA A 45 1.56 5.34 6.69
N THR A 46 0.57 5.64 5.85
CA THR A 46 0.27 4.90 4.63
C THR A 46 0.39 5.89 3.47
N VAL A 47 1.41 5.70 2.62
CA VAL A 47 1.67 6.55 1.46
C VAL A 47 1.44 5.72 0.21
N PRO A 48 0.29 5.86 -0.48
CA PRO A 48 -0.02 5.04 -1.63
C PRO A 48 0.98 5.17 -2.76
N PHE A 49 1.13 4.11 -3.56
CA PHE A 49 1.83 4.18 -4.83
C PHE A 49 0.97 4.91 -5.86
N THR A 50 1.61 5.53 -6.85
CA THR A 50 0.89 5.97 -8.05
C THR A 50 0.29 4.75 -8.76
N PHE A 51 -0.90 4.90 -9.32
CA PHE A 51 -1.53 3.77 -9.99
C PHE A 51 -0.90 3.54 -11.35
N THR A 52 -0.72 4.62 -12.12
CA THR A 52 -0.15 4.55 -13.48
C THR A 52 1.33 4.94 -13.54
N ARG A 53 2.04 4.49 -14.58
CA ARG A 53 3.42 4.88 -14.88
C ARG A 53 3.50 6.36 -15.25
N GLN A 54 2.45 6.91 -15.86
CA GLN A 54 2.38 8.33 -16.17
C GLN A 54 2.39 9.17 -14.89
N GLU A 55 1.48 8.89 -13.96
CA GLU A 55 1.43 9.56 -12.65
C GLU A 55 2.75 9.43 -11.90
N ARG A 56 3.37 8.25 -11.95
CA ARG A 56 4.70 8.01 -11.35
C ARG A 56 5.73 9.01 -11.88
N GLN A 57 5.79 9.20 -13.19
CA GLN A 57 6.74 10.08 -13.84
C GLN A 57 6.45 11.56 -13.53
N GLU A 58 5.19 11.96 -13.57
CA GLU A 58 4.76 13.33 -13.26
C GLU A 58 5.09 13.70 -11.81
N ARG A 59 4.82 12.79 -10.86
CA ARG A 59 5.12 12.96 -9.43
C ARG A 59 6.58 12.68 -9.09
N ARG A 60 7.38 12.18 -10.04
CA ARG A 60 8.77 11.74 -9.86
C ARG A 60 8.91 10.74 -8.70
N ASP A 61 7.92 9.85 -8.56
CA ASP A 61 7.94 8.83 -7.52
C ASP A 61 8.97 7.76 -7.90
N PRO A 62 9.97 7.47 -7.05
CA PRO A 62 10.99 6.47 -7.35
C PRO A 62 10.42 5.04 -7.30
N ARG A 63 9.28 4.82 -6.63
CA ARG A 63 8.66 3.50 -6.43
C ARG A 63 7.87 3.12 -7.70
N PRO A 64 7.98 1.89 -8.22
CA PRO A 64 7.13 1.41 -9.32
C PRO A 64 5.64 1.63 -9.04
N SER A 65 4.87 1.99 -10.07
CA SER A 65 3.42 2.17 -9.97
C SER A 65 2.69 0.85 -9.79
N VAL A 66 1.40 0.88 -9.45
CA VAL A 66 0.57 -0.32 -9.34
C VAL A 66 0.53 -1.10 -10.67
N GLU A 67 0.31 -0.42 -11.80
CA GLU A 67 0.30 -1.06 -13.13
C GLU A 67 1.66 -1.65 -13.56
N GLU A 68 2.76 -1.14 -13.01
CA GLU A 68 4.10 -1.67 -13.29
C GLU A 68 4.41 -2.91 -12.43
N ARG A 69 3.69 -3.10 -11.32
CA ARG A 69 3.91 -4.20 -10.35
C ARG A 69 3.05 -5.43 -10.64
N TYR A 70 1.80 -5.20 -11.04
CA TYR A 70 0.78 -6.22 -11.18
C TYR A 70 0.21 -6.18 -12.60
N ALA A 71 0.12 -7.35 -13.22
CA ALA A 71 -0.38 -7.47 -14.60
C ALA A 71 -1.88 -7.15 -14.70
N SER A 72 -2.62 -7.41 -13.61
CA SER A 72 -4.04 -7.06 -13.45
C SER A 72 -4.42 -7.06 -11.97
N LYS A 73 -5.65 -6.66 -11.68
CA LYS A 73 -6.23 -6.80 -10.33
C LYS A 73 -6.25 -8.26 -9.87
N GLU A 74 -6.53 -9.19 -10.77
CA GLU A 74 -6.52 -10.64 -10.48
C GLU A 74 -5.11 -11.11 -10.12
N ASP A 75 -4.07 -10.72 -10.87
CA ASP A 75 -2.67 -11.04 -10.50
C ASP A 75 -2.29 -10.47 -9.12
N TYR A 76 -2.77 -9.28 -8.78
CA TYR A 76 -2.60 -8.73 -7.43
C TYR A 76 -3.30 -9.58 -6.36
N LEU A 77 -4.57 -9.93 -6.57
CA LEU A 77 -5.37 -10.70 -5.60
C LEU A 77 -4.86 -12.14 -5.44
N ASP A 78 -4.41 -12.78 -6.52
CA ASP A 78 -3.81 -14.11 -6.50
C ASP A 78 -2.56 -14.11 -5.62
N ARG A 79 -1.67 -13.12 -5.77
CA ARG A 79 -0.47 -12.97 -4.92
C ARG A 79 -0.83 -12.70 -3.46
N VAL A 80 -1.88 -11.90 -3.19
CA VAL A 80 -2.37 -11.66 -1.82
C VAL A 80 -2.84 -12.97 -1.20
N GLU A 81 -3.61 -13.77 -1.93
CA GLU A 81 -4.11 -15.05 -1.47
C GLU A 81 -2.98 -16.06 -1.22
N GLU A 82 -1.97 -16.10 -2.10
CA GLU A 82 -0.77 -16.93 -1.91
C GLU A 82 -0.02 -16.60 -0.62
N VAL A 83 0.21 -15.30 -0.34
CA VAL A 83 0.85 -14.86 0.91
C VAL A 83 -0.03 -15.21 2.11
N ALA A 84 -1.34 -15.02 2.03
CA ALA A 84 -2.25 -15.38 3.11
C ALA A 84 -2.20 -16.88 3.41
N LYS A 85 -2.20 -17.74 2.38
CA LYS A 85 -2.01 -19.19 2.52
C LYS A 85 -0.67 -19.57 3.14
N GLU A 86 0.42 -18.89 2.75
CA GLU A 86 1.72 -19.10 3.39
C GLU A 86 1.66 -18.79 4.89
N LEU A 87 1.06 -17.67 5.27
CA LEU A 87 0.90 -17.27 6.67
C LEU A 87 0.01 -18.23 7.47
N VAL A 88 -1.04 -18.79 6.87
CA VAL A 88 -1.84 -19.87 7.46
C VAL A 88 -0.97 -21.12 7.70
N SER A 89 -0.17 -21.53 6.72
CA SER A 89 0.73 -22.68 6.87
C SER A 89 1.74 -22.50 8.01
N ARG A 90 2.13 -21.25 8.26
CA ARG A 90 3.02 -20.84 9.35
C ARG A 90 2.30 -20.54 10.67
N ARG A 91 0.97 -20.71 10.71
CA ARG A 91 0.09 -20.48 11.86
C ARG A 91 0.04 -19.03 12.35
N TYR A 92 0.25 -18.07 11.44
CA TYR A 92 0.09 -16.64 11.73
C TYR A 92 -1.30 -16.09 11.37
N LEU A 93 -2.02 -16.78 10.49
CA LEU A 93 -3.41 -16.47 10.12
C LEU A 93 -4.29 -17.72 10.25
N LEU A 94 -5.60 -17.50 10.35
CA LEU A 94 -6.58 -18.57 10.24
C LEU A 94 -7.03 -18.73 8.78
N GLU A 95 -7.40 -19.95 8.39
CA GLU A 95 -7.90 -20.23 7.04
C GLU A 95 -9.17 -19.42 6.73
N GLU A 96 -10.02 -19.20 7.74
CA GLU A 96 -11.24 -18.39 7.63
C GLU A 96 -10.98 -16.89 7.39
N ASP A 97 -9.76 -16.40 7.64
CA ASP A 97 -9.40 -15.00 7.42
C ASP A 97 -9.05 -14.71 5.95
N ILE A 98 -8.70 -15.73 5.16
CA ILE A 98 -8.27 -15.56 3.77
C ILE A 98 -9.31 -14.78 2.94
N PRO A 99 -10.60 -15.17 2.92
CA PRO A 99 -11.59 -14.45 2.10
C PRO A 99 -11.73 -12.98 2.51
N ARG A 100 -11.65 -12.68 3.81
CA ARG A 100 -11.75 -11.32 4.33
C ARG A 100 -10.53 -10.47 3.93
N LEU A 101 -9.33 -11.04 4.00
CA LEU A 101 -8.10 -10.35 3.60
C LEU A 101 -8.10 -10.05 2.10
N THR A 102 -8.51 -11.02 1.27
CA THR A 102 -8.63 -10.81 -0.19
C THR A 102 -9.69 -9.76 -0.51
N GLN A 103 -10.82 -9.74 0.20
CA GLN A 103 -11.83 -8.69 0.03
C GLN A 103 -11.28 -7.30 0.37
N MET A 104 -10.64 -7.15 1.53
CA MET A 104 -10.04 -5.87 1.94
C MET A 104 -8.94 -5.41 0.96
N ALA A 105 -8.17 -6.34 0.42
CA ALA A 105 -7.18 -6.05 -0.62
C ALA A 105 -7.84 -5.55 -1.91
N ALA A 106 -8.95 -6.17 -2.34
CA ALA A 106 -9.71 -5.73 -3.51
C ALA A 106 -10.26 -4.32 -3.33
N GLU A 107 -10.86 -4.01 -2.18
CA GLU A 107 -11.38 -2.67 -1.85
C GLU A 107 -10.28 -1.60 -1.91
N ARG A 108 -9.06 -1.91 -1.42
CA ARG A 108 -7.92 -1.00 -1.49
C ARG A 108 -7.42 -0.77 -2.91
N TYR A 109 -7.38 -1.83 -3.72
CA TYR A 109 -7.01 -1.74 -5.12
C TYR A 109 -8.00 -0.83 -5.87
N GLU A 110 -9.30 -1.08 -5.70
CA GLU A 110 -10.37 -0.29 -6.31
C GLU A 110 -10.34 1.17 -5.84
N LEU A 111 -10.10 1.42 -4.56
CA LEU A 111 -9.94 2.78 -4.04
C LEU A 111 -8.79 3.51 -4.74
N LEU A 112 -7.65 2.83 -4.94
CA LEU A 112 -6.51 3.43 -5.62
C LEU A 112 -6.75 3.67 -7.10
N GLU A 113 -7.39 2.71 -7.77
CA GLU A 113 -7.80 2.84 -9.16
C GLU A 113 -8.79 3.99 -9.36
N ALA A 114 -9.74 4.17 -8.44
CA ALA A 114 -10.68 5.28 -8.47
C ALA A 114 -10.03 6.66 -8.21
N THR A 115 -8.83 6.68 -7.63
CA THR A 115 -8.06 7.91 -7.38
C THR A 115 -7.05 8.24 -8.47
N ILE A 116 -6.99 7.44 -9.56
CA ILE A 116 -6.29 7.85 -10.78
C ILE A 116 -6.83 9.24 -11.13
N ALA A 117 -5.93 10.21 -11.28
CA ALA A 117 -6.33 11.60 -11.43
C ALA A 117 -7.40 11.75 -12.52
N ASP A 118 -8.63 12.08 -12.12
CA ASP A 118 -9.56 12.77 -13.00
C ASP A 118 -8.87 14.11 -13.29
N PRO A 119 -8.60 14.49 -14.56
CA PRO A 119 -7.87 15.71 -14.86
C PRO A 119 -8.61 16.88 -14.25
N GLN A 120 -8.12 17.36 -13.11
CA GLN A 120 -8.62 18.59 -12.50
C GLN A 120 -8.36 19.68 -13.54
N PRO A 121 -9.39 20.36 -14.09
CA PRO A 121 -9.13 21.45 -15.01
C PRO A 121 -8.25 22.45 -14.28
N ALA A 122 -7.14 22.81 -14.91
CA ALA A 122 -6.31 23.90 -14.43
C ALA A 122 -7.22 25.13 -14.35
N ASP A 123 -7.55 25.58 -13.15
CA ASP A 123 -8.17 26.88 -12.96
C ASP A 123 -7.14 27.93 -13.43
N ASP A 124 -7.49 28.59 -14.54
CA ASP A 124 -6.80 29.75 -15.14
C ASP A 124 -6.94 31.02 -14.29
#